data_AF-A0A1I5CVV9-F1
#
_entry.id   AF-A0A1I5CVV9-F1
#
_cell.length_a   1.000
_cell.length_b   1.000
_cell.length_c   1.000
_cell.angle_alpha   90.00
_cell.angle_beta   90.00
_cell.angle_gamma   90.00
#
_symmetry.space_group_name_H-M   'P 1'
#
loop_
_entity.id
_entity.type
_entity.pdbx_description
1 polymer ?
#
loop_
_entity_poly.entity_id
_entity_poly.type
_entity_poly.pdbx_seq_one_letter_code
_entity_poly.pdbx_strand_id
1 'polypeptide(L)'
;MPELLDVVYLAGILVAFAGMIIIDWHWKVALFRDPGHTVIVVVAVFAILLLFDITGLLLGVFSAGSRVMGVFLFSRDMPLEEIFLLTFFGYFTLVMLRIHK
;
A
#
# COMPACT_ATOMS: atom_id res chain seq x y z
N MET A 1 12.65 20.45 -5.93
CA MET A 1 11.22 20.29 -6.29
C MET A 1 10.69 19.09 -5.51
N PRO A 2 10.26 19.26 -4.26
CA PRO A 2 9.78 18.17 -3.41
C PRO A 2 8.61 17.40 -4.05
N GLU A 3 7.67 18.14 -4.65
CA GLU A 3 6.48 17.59 -5.32
C GLU A 3 6.81 16.63 -6.47
N LEU A 4 7.96 16.80 -7.14
CA LEU A 4 8.37 15.90 -8.23
C LEU A 4 8.73 14.50 -7.69
N LEU A 5 9.32 14.43 -6.51
CA LEU A 5 9.70 13.16 -5.90
C LEU A 5 8.47 12.38 -5.42
N ASP A 6 7.44 13.09 -4.96
CA ASP A 6 6.16 12.52 -4.51
C ASP A 6 5.43 11.83 -5.65
N VAL A 7 5.34 12.53 -6.80
CA VAL A 7 4.76 11.98 -8.02
C VAL A 7 5.54 10.76 -8.52
N VAL A 8 6.87 10.81 -8.48
CA VAL A 8 7.73 9.68 -8.88
C VAL A 8 7.54 8.49 -7.94
N TYR A 9 7.42 8.74 -6.63
CA TYR A 9 7.20 7.69 -5.64
C TYR A 9 5.83 7.04 -5.82
N LEU A 10 4.76 7.83 -5.93
CA LEU A 10 3.43 7.32 -6.24
C LEU A 10 3.41 6.54 -7.56
N ALA A 11 4.03 7.07 -8.60
CA ALA A 11 4.14 6.38 -9.88
C ALA A 11 4.87 5.03 -9.74
N GLY A 12 5.95 4.99 -8.95
CA GLY A 12 6.67 3.75 -8.64
C GLY A 12 5.77 2.71 -7.96
N ILE A 13 4.98 3.12 -6.96
CA ILE A 13 4.00 2.25 -6.30
C ILE A 13 2.97 1.74 -7.31
N LEU A 14 2.38 2.63 -8.13
CA LEU A 14 1.37 2.25 -9.11
C LEU A 14 1.91 1.29 -10.17
N VAL A 15 3.16 1.48 -10.63
CA VAL A 15 3.83 0.55 -11.55
C VAL A 15 4.04 -0.82 -10.91
N ALA A 16 4.51 -0.85 -9.65
CA ALA A 16 4.67 -2.10 -8.91
C ALA A 16 3.32 -2.81 -8.69
N PHE A 17 2.27 -2.05 -8.35
CA PHE A 17 0.92 -2.57 -8.16
C PHE A 17 0.37 -3.15 -9.47
N ALA A 18 0.50 -2.44 -10.59
CA ALA A 18 0.09 -2.93 -11.90
C ALA A 18 0.83 -4.24 -12.26
N GLY A 19 2.14 -4.32 -11.99
CA GLY A 19 2.91 -5.56 -12.14
C GLY A 19 2.33 -6.72 -11.35
N MET A 20 1.93 -6.49 -10.10
CA MET A 20 1.30 -7.53 -9.28
C MET A 20 -0.08 -7.96 -9.79
N ILE A 21 -0.88 -7.02 -10.29
CA ILE A 21 -2.18 -7.34 -10.90
C ILE A 21 -1.97 -8.19 -12.16
N ILE A 22 -0.96 -7.88 -12.99
CA ILE A 22 -0.63 -8.67 -14.18
C ILE A 22 -0.22 -10.10 -13.80
N ILE A 23 0.62 -10.26 -12.77
CA ILE A 23 1.03 -11.59 -12.26
C ILE A 23 -0.20 -12.38 -11.79
N ASP A 24 -1.04 -11.73 -10.98
CA ASP A 24 -2.25 -12.37 -10.46
C ASP A 24 -3.26 -12.71 -11.57
N TRP A 25 -3.38 -11.87 -12.59
CA TRP A 25 -4.24 -12.16 -13.73
C TRP A 25 -3.73 -13.35 -14.55
N HIS A 26 -2.42 -13.41 -14.79
CA HIS A 26 -1.79 -14.46 -15.58
C HIS A 26 -1.89 -15.84 -14.91
N TRP A 27 -1.65 -15.92 -13.59
CA TRP A 27 -1.68 -17.18 -12.85
C TRP A 27 -2.95 -17.44 -12.04
N LYS A 28 -3.85 -16.45 -11.95
CA LYS A 28 -5.13 -16.54 -11.22
C LYS A 28 -4.93 -17.10 -9.82
N VAL A 29 -4.18 -16.39 -9.00
CA VAL A 29 -3.77 -16.88 -7.67
C VAL A 29 -4.54 -16.23 -6.53
N ALA A 30 -4.95 -14.97 -6.66
CA ALA A 30 -5.64 -14.18 -5.64
C ALA A 30 -6.96 -13.58 -6.15
N LEU A 31 -6.94 -12.32 -6.62
CA LEU A 31 -8.13 -11.54 -6.97
C LEU A 31 -8.91 -12.20 -8.11
N PHE A 32 -8.20 -12.71 -9.11
CA PHE A 32 -8.80 -13.36 -10.28
C PHE A 32 -9.24 -14.81 -10.03
N ARG A 33 -8.91 -15.37 -8.87
CA ARG A 33 -9.37 -16.71 -8.44
C ARG A 33 -10.54 -16.64 -7.48
N ASP A 34 -10.40 -15.78 -6.47
CA ASP A 34 -11.35 -15.65 -5.37
C ASP A 34 -11.38 -14.18 -4.91
N PRO A 35 -12.16 -13.32 -5.59
CA PRO A 35 -12.14 -11.89 -5.35
C PRO A 35 -12.66 -11.54 -3.95
N GLY A 36 -13.68 -12.25 -3.46
CA GLY A 36 -14.29 -11.97 -2.16
C GLY A 36 -13.29 -12.15 -1.02
N HIS A 37 -12.65 -13.33 -0.94
CA HIS A 37 -11.65 -13.58 0.09
C HIS A 37 -10.42 -12.70 -0.06
N THR A 38 -10.01 -12.41 -1.30
CA THR A 38 -8.88 -11.52 -1.57
C THR A 38 -9.13 -10.11 -1.03
N VAL A 39 -10.30 -9.53 -1.34
CA VAL A 39 -10.68 -8.20 -0.85
C VAL A 39 -10.75 -8.17 0.67
N ILE A 40 -11.41 -9.15 1.30
CA ILE A 40 -11.51 -9.21 2.77
C ILE A 40 -10.13 -9.23 3.43
N VAL A 41 -9.21 -10.07 2.94
CA VAL A 41 -7.87 -10.18 3.50
C VAL A 41 -7.07 -8.89 3.30
N VAL A 42 -7.08 -8.32 2.08
CA VAL A 42 -6.34 -7.09 1.79
C VAL A 42 -6.87 -5.93 2.61
N VAL A 43 -8.20 -5.78 2.74
CA VAL A 43 -8.82 -4.74 3.58
C VAL A 43 -8.48 -4.93 5.06
N ALA A 44 -8.49 -6.16 5.56
CA ALA A 44 -8.12 -6.44 6.95
C ALA A 44 -6.65 -6.09 7.23
N VAL A 45 -5.72 -6.49 6.34
CA VAL A 45 -4.30 -6.15 6.47
C VAL A 45 -4.10 -4.64 6.39
N PHE A 46 -4.73 -3.98 5.41
CA PHE A 46 -4.72 -2.53 5.28
C PHE A 46 -5.17 -1.84 6.56
N ALA A 47 -6.32 -2.24 7.11
CA ALA A 47 -6.87 -1.63 8.32
C ALA A 47 -5.96 -1.81 9.55
N ILE A 48 -5.35 -2.98 9.69
CA ILE A 48 -4.40 -3.25 10.77
C ILE A 48 -3.17 -2.35 10.63
N LEU A 49 -2.54 -2.31 9.46
CA LEU A 49 -1.35 -1.49 9.23
C LEU A 49 -1.64 -0.01 9.41
N LEU A 50 -2.77 0.46 8.88
CA LEU A 50 -3.23 1.83 9.05
C LEU A 50 -3.42 2.19 10.53
N LEU A 51 -3.99 1.28 11.33
CA LEU A 51 -4.14 1.48 12.77
C LEU A 51 -2.77 1.58 13.46
N PHE A 52 -1.80 0.77 13.05
CA PHE A 52 -0.42 0.87 13.53
C PHE A 52 0.23 2.20 13.17
N ASP A 53 0.09 2.67 11.93
CA ASP A 53 0.65 3.94 11.48
C ASP A 53 0.06 5.12 12.25
N ILE A 54 -1.27 5.16 12.38
CA ILE A 54 -1.97 6.18 13.17
C ILE A 54 -1.52 6.13 14.63
N THR A 55 -1.40 4.94 15.22
CA THR A 55 -0.96 4.79 16.61
C THR A 55 0.48 5.28 16.79
N GLY A 56 1.38 4.93 15.87
CA GLY A 56 2.77 5.37 15.91
C GLY A 56 2.92 6.87 15.72
N LEU A 57 2.07 7.48 14.88
CA LEU A 57 2.00 8.93 14.71
C LEU A 57 1.52 9.62 16.00
N LEU A 58 0.44 9.12 16.62
CA LEU A 58 -0.09 9.67 17.88
C LEU A 58 0.89 9.54 19.05
N LEU A 59 1.69 8.48 19.08
CA LEU A 59 2.75 8.28 20.09
C LEU A 59 4.02 9.08 19.80
N GLY A 60 4.10 9.81 18.67
CA GLY A 60 5.29 10.55 18.26
C GLY A 60 6.47 9.66 17.87
N VAL A 61 6.22 8.38 17.57
CA VAL A 61 7.21 7.42 17.07
C VAL A 61 7.51 7.70 15.59
N PHE A 62 6.47 8.05 14.84
CA PHE A 62 6.59 8.50 13.46
C PHE A 62 6.50 10.03 13.40
N SER A 63 7.43 10.65 12.68
CA SER A 63 7.40 12.06 12.33
C SER A 63 7.84 12.16 10.89
N ALA A 64 7.02 12.81 10.06
CA ALA A 64 7.50 13.20 8.76
C ALA A 64 8.51 14.34 8.99
N GLY A 65 9.80 14.03 8.86
CA GLY A 65 10.88 15.00 9.11
C GLY A 65 10.76 16.26 8.24
N SER A 66 11.75 17.16 8.28
CA SER A 66 11.69 18.46 7.57
C SER A 66 11.44 18.37 6.06
N ARG A 67 11.65 17.19 5.45
CA ARG A 67 11.31 16.86 4.06
C ARG A 67 10.26 15.76 4.08
N VAL A 68 9.02 16.20 4.14
CA VAL A 68 7.88 15.33 3.95
C VAL A 68 7.70 15.12 2.45
N MET A 69 7.59 13.86 2.04
CA MET A 69 7.27 13.46 0.69
C MET A 69 5.81 12.97 0.67
N GLY A 70 4.94 13.61 -0.11
CA GLY A 70 3.66 13.03 -0.53
C GLY A 70 2.51 14.01 -0.81
N VAL A 71 1.48 13.54 -1.51
CA VAL A 71 0.21 14.25 -1.73
C VAL A 71 -0.65 14.14 -0.48
N PHE A 72 -0.80 15.25 0.25
CA PHE A 72 -1.47 15.26 1.55
C PHE A 72 -2.99 15.12 1.44
N LEU A 73 -3.57 14.18 2.21
CA LEU A 73 -5.02 14.01 2.29
C LEU A 73 -5.60 14.49 3.64
N PHE A 74 -4.83 14.50 4.74
CA PHE A 74 -5.36 14.89 6.07
C PHE A 74 -4.36 15.53 7.06
N SER A 75 -3.06 15.22 6.99
CA SER A 75 -2.01 15.84 7.81
C SER A 75 -0.66 15.77 7.08
N ARG A 76 0.28 16.65 7.45
CA ARG A 76 1.66 16.65 6.94
C ARG A 76 2.39 15.32 7.23
N ASP A 77 1.87 14.48 8.11
CA ASP A 77 2.52 13.23 8.49
C ASP A 77 1.93 11.95 7.87
N MET A 78 0.89 12.06 7.03
CA MET A 78 0.27 10.89 6.41
C MET A 78 -0.01 11.11 4.91
N PRO A 79 0.97 10.76 4.04
CA PRO A 79 0.87 10.92 2.59
C PRO A 79 -0.14 9.95 1.95
N LEU A 80 -0.82 10.37 0.89
CA LEU A 80 -1.79 9.54 0.15
C LEU A 80 -1.16 8.25 -0.39
N GLU A 81 0.10 8.34 -0.77
CA GLU A 81 0.95 7.23 -1.23
C GLU A 81 0.96 6.06 -0.25
N GLU A 82 0.81 6.34 1.05
CA GLU A 82 0.76 5.32 2.10
C GLU A 82 -0.47 4.42 1.95
N ILE A 83 -1.62 4.96 1.54
CA ILE A 83 -2.82 4.14 1.28
C ILE A 83 -2.55 3.13 0.17
N PHE A 84 -1.88 3.56 -0.90
CA PHE A 84 -1.49 2.69 -2.00
C PHE A 84 -0.43 1.68 -1.57
N LEU A 85 0.55 2.11 -0.76
CA LEU A 85 1.62 1.25 -0.27
C LEU A 85 1.08 0.14 0.65
N LEU A 86 0.22 0.47 1.62
CA LEU A 86 -0.37 -0.49 2.55
C LEU A 86 -1.25 -1.50 1.81
N THR A 87 -2.06 -1.02 0.86
CA THR A 87 -2.89 -1.88 0.01
C THR A 87 -2.02 -2.79 -0.86
N PHE A 88 -0.99 -2.22 -1.49
CA PHE A 88 0.00 -2.96 -2.28
C PHE A 88 0.67 -4.04 -1.43
N PHE A 89 1.12 -3.71 -0.22
CA PHE A 89 1.81 -4.65 0.66
C PHE A 89 0.92 -5.83 1.05
N GLY A 90 -0.34 -5.58 1.40
CA GLY A 90 -1.31 -6.65 1.69
C GLY A 90 -1.56 -7.55 0.47
N TYR A 91 -1.76 -6.94 -0.71
CA TYR A 91 -1.99 -7.68 -1.94
C TYR A 91 -0.76 -8.47 -2.41
N PHE A 92 0.42 -7.85 -2.41
CA PHE A 92 1.71 -8.48 -2.70
C PHE A 92 1.93 -9.71 -1.82
N THR A 93 1.78 -9.56 -0.51
CA THR A 93 1.98 -10.65 0.45
C THR A 93 1.03 -11.80 0.17
N LEU A 94 -0.25 -11.51 -0.12
CA LEU A 94 -1.24 -12.54 -0.45
C LEU A 94 -0.92 -13.27 -1.75
N VAL A 95 -0.54 -12.55 -2.81
CA VAL A 95 -0.15 -13.15 -4.09
C VAL A 95 1.10 -14.03 -3.91
N MET A 96 2.11 -13.54 -3.20
CA MET A 96 3.33 -14.31 -2.90
C MET A 96 3.07 -15.54 -2.01
N LEU A 97 2.09 -15.48 -1.11
CA LEU A 97 1.70 -16.63 -0.31
C LEU A 97 1.00 -17.70 -1.15
N ARG A 98 0.20 -17.29 -2.14
CA ARG A 98 -0.64 -18.19 -2.95
C ARG A 98 0.08 -18.76 -4.17
N ILE A 99 1.09 -18.08 -4.70
CA ILE A 99 1.86 -18.57 -5.86
C ILE A 99 2.64 -19.86 -5.57
N HIS A 100 3.00 -20.12 -4.31
CA HIS A 100 3.77 -21.30 -3.90
C HIS A 100 2.90 -22.52 -3.56
N LYS A 101 1.57 -22.43 -3.67
CA LYS A 101 0.62 -23.50 -3.36
C LYS A 101 -0.03 -24.03 -4.61
#